data_AF-A0A9Q0CZS9-F1
#
_entry.id   AF-A0A9Q0CZS9-F1
#
_cell.length_a   1.000
_cell.length_b   1.000
_cell.length_c   1.000
_cell.angle_alpha   90.00
_cell.angle_beta   90.00
_cell.angle_gamma   90.00
#
_symmetry.space_group_name_H-M   'P 1'
#
loop_
_entity.id
_entity.type
_entity.pdbx_description
1 polymer ?
#
loop_
_entity_poly.entity_id
_entity_poly.type
_entity_poly.pdbx_seq_one_letter_code
_entity_poly.pdbx_strand_id
1 'polypeptide(L)'
;MATMLFIIPNKKNNGEKLMDWNKCKKLPWNIILLLGAGFAIADGVHTSGLANELSDSLSFLKTAPYIAIAPLTCLVSAAITEFTSNNSTATLVLPLLIELARSMSVHPLLLMVPGAIGAEFAFLLPTGTPSNVVGFSTGHIDIKDMIKVGLPLKVAGVVLITALMPTLGAYVFGTQEFIAL
;
A
#
# COMPACT_ATOMS: atom_id res chain seq x y z
N MET A 1 -18.64 16.98 -7.31
CA MET A 1 -19.15 16.32 -6.09
C MET A 1 -18.77 17.07 -4.81
N ALA A 2 -17.50 17.44 -4.58
CA ALA A 2 -17.09 18.22 -3.40
C ALA A 2 -17.67 19.66 -3.34
N THR A 3 -17.92 20.29 -4.48
CA THR A 3 -18.51 21.64 -4.56
C THR A 3 -19.92 21.74 -4.01
N MET A 4 -20.71 20.64 -4.06
CA MET A 4 -22.07 20.61 -3.50
C MET A 4 -22.06 20.79 -1.97
N LEU A 5 -20.99 20.40 -1.28
CA LEU A 5 -20.89 20.55 0.17
C LEU A 5 -20.82 22.03 0.61
N PHE A 6 -20.46 22.95 -0.28
CA PHE A 6 -20.47 24.40 -0.06
C PHE A 6 -21.84 25.06 -0.34
N ILE A 7 -22.79 24.29 -0.85
CA ILE A 7 -24.15 24.74 -1.20
C ILE A 7 -25.16 24.19 -0.19
N ILE A 8 -24.97 22.95 0.26
CA ILE A 8 -25.91 22.26 1.17
C ILE A 8 -25.83 22.87 2.58
N PRO A 9 -26.96 23.35 3.15
CA PRO A 9 -27.02 23.91 4.49
C PRO A 9 -26.95 22.80 5.56
N ASN A 10 -26.33 23.13 6.68
CA ASN A 10 -26.23 22.26 7.85
C ASN A 10 -27.57 22.27 8.61
N LYS A 11 -28.19 21.10 8.77
CA LYS A 11 -29.48 20.95 9.46
C LYS A 11 -29.38 21.16 10.98
N LYS A 12 -28.16 21.12 11.55
CA LYS A 12 -27.92 21.22 13.00
C LYS A 12 -27.67 22.65 13.50
N ASN A 13 -27.15 23.53 12.63
CA ASN A 13 -26.92 24.96 12.90
C ASN A 13 -27.48 25.76 11.74
N ASN A 14 -28.59 26.47 11.96
CA ASN A 14 -29.20 27.32 10.95
C ASN A 14 -28.22 28.42 10.51
N GLY A 15 -27.91 28.46 9.21
CA GLY A 15 -27.02 29.46 8.59
C GLY A 15 -25.62 28.96 8.25
N GLU A 16 -25.19 27.80 8.74
CA GLU A 16 -23.90 27.20 8.37
C GLU A 16 -24.04 26.25 7.17
N LYS A 17 -23.05 26.21 6.28
CA LYS A 17 -22.92 25.21 5.22
C LYS A 17 -22.24 23.94 5.75
N LEU A 18 -22.44 22.80 5.09
CA LEU A 18 -21.76 21.54 5.45
C LEU A 18 -20.23 21.68 5.38
N MET A 19 -19.72 22.29 4.31
CA MET A 19 -18.32 22.62 4.13
C MET A 19 -18.14 24.12 3.99
N ASP A 20 -17.10 24.65 4.62
CA ASP A 20 -16.70 26.05 4.56
C ASP A 20 -15.20 26.15 4.34
N TRP A 21 -14.71 27.29 3.85
CA TRP A 21 -13.30 27.44 3.45
C TRP A 21 -12.34 27.18 4.63
N ASN A 22 -12.74 27.61 5.83
CA ASN A 22 -11.99 27.36 7.06
C ASN A 22 -11.93 25.86 7.44
N LYS A 23 -12.95 25.07 7.09
CA LYS A 23 -12.95 23.60 7.26
C LYS A 23 -12.11 22.92 6.19
N CYS A 24 -12.18 23.41 4.95
CA CYS A 24 -11.40 22.90 3.82
C CYS A 24 -9.88 23.00 4.06
N LYS A 25 -9.40 24.12 4.66
CA LYS A 25 -7.98 24.27 5.03
C LYS A 25 -7.48 23.23 6.04
N LYS A 26 -8.37 22.62 6.83
CA LYS A 26 -8.02 21.58 7.82
C LYS A 26 -7.96 20.17 7.22
N LEU A 27 -8.29 20.01 5.94
CA LEU A 27 -8.14 18.72 5.27
C LEU A 27 -6.66 18.31 5.23
N PRO A 28 -6.36 17.00 5.28
CA PRO A 28 -4.98 16.50 5.24
C PRO A 28 -4.41 16.59 3.81
N TRP A 29 -4.12 17.81 3.34
CA TRP A 29 -3.60 18.10 2.00
C TRP A 29 -2.34 17.30 1.67
N ASN A 30 -1.52 16.98 2.67
CA ASN A 30 -0.33 16.16 2.53
C ASN A 30 -0.63 14.78 1.93
N ILE A 31 -1.78 14.17 2.27
CA ILE A 31 -2.18 12.86 1.72
C ILE A 31 -2.55 12.99 0.25
N ILE A 32 -3.26 14.06 -0.12
CA ILE A 32 -3.66 14.33 -1.51
C ILE A 32 -2.40 14.57 -2.37
N LEU A 33 -1.46 15.38 -1.88
CA LEU A 33 -0.20 15.64 -2.56
C LEU A 33 0.66 14.36 -2.67
N LEU A 34 0.66 13.51 -1.64
CA LEU A 34 1.38 12.24 -1.67
C LEU A 34 0.80 11.26 -2.69
N LEU A 35 -0.53 11.20 -2.82
CA LEU A 35 -1.19 10.40 -3.85
C LEU A 35 -0.85 10.91 -5.25
N GLY A 36 -0.88 12.24 -5.45
CA GLY A 36 -0.44 12.85 -6.69
C GLY A 36 1.03 12.55 -7.02
N ALA A 37 1.91 12.61 -6.01
CA ALA A 37 3.32 12.25 -6.16
C ALA A 37 3.49 10.76 -6.50
N GLY A 38 2.72 9.86 -5.87
CA GLY A 38 2.75 8.42 -6.20
C GLY A 38 2.37 8.14 -7.66
N PHE A 39 1.32 8.79 -8.17
CA PHE A 39 0.96 8.69 -9.58
C PHE A 39 2.01 9.32 -10.50
N ALA A 40 2.60 10.46 -10.12
CA ALA A 40 3.67 11.09 -10.90
C ALA A 40 4.93 10.20 -10.95
N ILE A 41 5.29 9.51 -9.85
CA ILE A 41 6.40 8.55 -9.84
C ILE A 41 6.06 7.35 -10.72
N ALA A 42 4.83 6.81 -10.64
CA ALA A 42 4.42 5.69 -11.50
C ALA A 42 4.48 6.04 -12.99
N ASP A 43 3.97 7.21 -13.36
CA ASP A 43 4.07 7.72 -14.74
C ASP A 43 5.53 7.99 -15.12
N GLY A 44 6.37 8.49 -14.21
CA GLY A 44 7.80 8.67 -14.41
C GLY A 44 8.53 7.33 -14.65
N VAL A 45 8.20 6.28 -13.91
CA VAL A 45 8.77 4.93 -14.09
C VAL A 45 8.34 4.33 -15.43
N HIS A 46 7.10 4.59 -15.88
CA HIS A 46 6.62 4.17 -17.18
C HIS A 46 7.27 4.96 -18.33
N THR A 47 7.23 6.29 -18.29
CA THR A 47 7.72 7.18 -19.36
C THR A 47 9.24 7.18 -19.50
N SER A 48 9.99 6.95 -18.41
CA SER A 48 11.46 6.80 -18.46
C SER A 48 11.93 5.48 -19.08
N GLY A 49 11.04 4.51 -19.29
CA GLY A 49 11.39 3.16 -19.74
C GLY A 49 11.94 2.26 -18.63
N LEU A 50 12.07 2.74 -17.40
CA LEU A 50 12.56 1.95 -16.25
C LEU A 50 11.65 0.75 -15.97
N ALA A 51 10.34 0.88 -16.18
CA ALA A 51 9.40 -0.25 -16.07
C ALA A 51 9.77 -1.42 -17.00
N ASN A 52 10.25 -1.12 -18.22
CA ASN A 52 10.63 -2.13 -19.21
C ASN A 52 11.96 -2.79 -18.84
N GLU A 53 12.96 -2.01 -18.47
CA GLU A 53 14.25 -2.54 -17.99
C GLU A 53 14.07 -3.43 -16.75
N LEU A 54 13.18 -3.02 -15.83
CA LEU A 54 12.87 -3.79 -14.64
C LEU A 54 12.08 -5.05 -14.99
N SER A 55 11.13 -5.00 -15.93
CA SER A 55 10.37 -6.19 -16.34
C SER A 55 11.21 -7.18 -17.14
N ASP A 56 12.19 -6.72 -17.91
CA ASP A 56 13.17 -7.57 -18.60
C ASP A 56 14.13 -8.23 -17.60
N SER A 57 14.60 -7.47 -16.61
CA SER A 57 15.42 -8.00 -15.50
C SER A 57 14.64 -9.01 -14.66
N LEU A 58 13.33 -8.81 -14.50
CA LEU A 58 12.41 -9.70 -13.79
C LEU A 58 11.68 -10.68 -14.73
N SER A 59 12.13 -10.84 -15.97
CA SER A 59 11.50 -11.74 -16.95
C SER A 59 11.44 -13.19 -16.46
N PHE A 60 12.40 -13.60 -15.61
CA PHE A 60 12.39 -14.89 -14.93
C PHE A 60 11.18 -15.09 -13.98
N LEU A 61 10.54 -14.00 -13.53
CA LEU A 61 9.30 -14.08 -12.75
C LEU A 61 8.07 -14.35 -13.62
N LYS A 62 8.11 -14.12 -14.95
CA LYS A 62 6.96 -14.41 -15.83
C LYS A 62 6.62 -15.91 -15.86
N THR A 63 7.62 -16.77 -15.71
CA THR A 63 7.48 -18.22 -15.58
C THR A 63 7.52 -18.68 -14.13
N ALA A 64 7.78 -17.80 -13.17
CA ALA A 64 7.83 -18.17 -11.77
C ALA A 64 6.43 -18.48 -11.25
N PRO A 65 6.29 -19.51 -10.39
CA PRO A 65 5.02 -19.81 -9.76
C PRO A 65 4.58 -18.61 -8.92
N TYR A 66 3.28 -18.38 -8.88
CA TYR A 66 2.66 -17.29 -8.13
C TYR A 66 3.09 -17.22 -6.64
N ILE A 67 3.43 -18.38 -6.07
CA ILE A 67 4.03 -18.57 -4.75
C ILE A 67 5.36 -17.81 -4.54
N ALA A 68 6.08 -17.43 -5.59
CA ALA A 68 7.31 -16.64 -5.50
C ALA A 68 7.05 -15.12 -5.58
N ILE A 69 6.02 -14.72 -6.33
CA ILE A 69 5.73 -13.31 -6.63
C ILE A 69 5.08 -12.62 -5.42
N ALA A 70 4.04 -13.24 -4.84
CA ALA A 70 3.30 -12.69 -3.72
C ALA A 70 4.14 -12.40 -2.45
N PRO A 71 5.02 -13.30 -1.97
CA PRO A 71 5.87 -12.99 -0.82
C PRO A 71 6.89 -11.90 -1.12
N LEU A 72 7.42 -11.84 -2.34
CA LEU A 72 8.41 -10.82 -2.72
C LEU A 72 7.80 -9.42 -2.67
N THR A 73 6.65 -9.20 -3.30
CA THR A 73 5.97 -7.90 -3.25
C THR A 73 5.52 -7.54 -1.84
N CYS A 74 5.02 -8.50 -1.08
CA CYS A 74 4.67 -8.30 0.32
C CYS A 74 5.89 -7.87 1.15
N LEU A 75 7.05 -8.53 0.98
CA LEU A 75 8.27 -8.22 1.72
C LEU A 75 8.83 -6.85 1.37
N VAL A 76 8.86 -6.48 0.09
CA VAL A 76 9.31 -5.15 -0.35
C VAL A 76 8.44 -4.06 0.29
N SER A 77 7.12 -4.21 0.22
CA SER A 77 6.19 -3.25 0.82
C SER A 77 6.31 -3.20 2.36
N ALA A 78 6.42 -4.37 2.99
CA ALA A 78 6.61 -4.51 4.44
C ALA A 78 7.96 -3.96 4.95
N ALA A 79 8.97 -3.85 4.08
CA ALA A 79 10.24 -3.21 4.42
C ALA A 79 10.12 -1.69 4.34
N ILE A 80 9.52 -1.16 3.26
CA ILE A 80 9.33 0.28 3.07
C ILE A 80 8.49 0.88 4.20
N THR A 81 7.45 0.16 4.64
CA THR A 81 6.53 0.65 5.66
C THR A 81 7.08 0.72 7.08
N GLU A 82 8.28 0.19 7.35
CA GLU A 82 8.90 0.38 8.67
C GLU A 82 9.45 1.80 8.85
N PHE A 83 9.77 2.46 7.74
CA PHE A 83 10.35 3.80 7.70
C PHE A 83 9.33 4.88 7.36
N THR A 84 8.12 4.50 6.98
CA THR A 84 7.07 5.35 6.41
C THR A 84 5.71 4.98 7.00
N SER A 85 4.71 5.84 6.95
CA SER A 85 3.36 5.45 7.40
C SER A 85 2.74 4.41 6.44
N ASN A 86 1.97 3.45 6.95
CA ASN A 86 1.32 2.40 6.15
C ASN A 86 0.53 2.97 4.96
N ASN A 87 -0.30 4.00 5.23
CA ASN A 87 -1.08 4.66 4.19
C ASN A 87 -0.20 5.36 3.15
N SER A 88 0.91 5.97 3.58
CA SER A 88 1.88 6.58 2.67
C SER A 88 2.57 5.54 1.81
N THR A 89 2.99 4.42 2.40
CA THR A 89 3.61 3.30 1.68
C THR A 89 2.67 2.75 0.63
N ALA A 90 1.42 2.43 0.99
CA ALA A 90 0.43 1.92 0.05
C ALA A 90 0.18 2.91 -1.10
N THR A 91 0.07 4.19 -0.78
CA THR A 91 -0.15 5.27 -1.77
C THR A 91 0.98 5.38 -2.78
N LEU A 92 2.22 5.15 -2.36
CA LEU A 92 3.40 5.24 -3.23
C LEU A 92 3.67 3.93 -3.98
N VAL A 93 3.53 2.79 -3.31
CA VAL A 93 3.93 1.47 -3.84
C VAL A 93 2.88 0.91 -4.79
N LEU A 94 1.57 1.10 -4.53
CA LEU A 94 0.52 0.50 -5.37
C LEU A 94 0.54 0.98 -6.83
N PRO A 95 0.68 2.28 -7.14
CA PRO A 95 0.82 2.75 -8.52
C PRO A 95 1.99 2.10 -9.26
N LEU A 96 3.12 1.88 -8.58
CA LEU A 96 4.29 1.21 -9.15
C LEU A 96 4.02 -0.26 -9.44
N LEU A 97 3.34 -0.95 -8.53
CA LEU A 97 2.98 -2.36 -8.72
C LEU A 97 1.99 -2.57 -9.86
N ILE A 98 1.09 -1.60 -10.12
CA ILE A 98 0.19 -1.63 -11.28
C ILE A 98 0.98 -1.58 -12.58
N GLU A 99 1.91 -0.63 -12.71
CA GLU A 99 2.72 -0.49 -13.93
C GLU A 99 3.63 -1.68 -14.17
N LEU A 100 4.20 -2.25 -13.10
CA LEU A 100 4.97 -3.49 -13.20
C LEU A 100 4.11 -4.68 -13.61
N ALA A 101 2.90 -4.81 -13.07
CA ALA A 101 1.96 -5.84 -13.50
C ALA A 101 1.65 -5.75 -15.00
N ARG A 102 1.42 -4.52 -15.48
CA ARG A 102 1.12 -4.24 -16.89
C ARG A 102 2.30 -4.60 -17.79
N SER A 103 3.51 -4.18 -17.44
CA SER A 103 4.74 -4.51 -18.19
C SER A 103 5.04 -6.02 -18.18
N MET A 104 4.72 -6.71 -17.09
CA MET A 104 4.85 -8.17 -17.00
C MET A 104 3.71 -8.95 -17.66
N SER A 105 2.63 -8.28 -18.08
CA SER A 105 1.40 -8.90 -18.59
C SER A 105 0.80 -9.91 -17.60
N VAL A 106 0.74 -9.54 -16.32
CA VAL A 106 0.07 -10.30 -15.26
C VAL A 106 -1.08 -9.49 -14.65
N HIS A 107 -2.06 -10.16 -14.06
CA HIS A 107 -3.22 -9.49 -13.47
C HIS A 107 -2.78 -8.56 -12.31
N PRO A 108 -3.07 -7.24 -12.31
CA PRO A 108 -2.54 -6.29 -11.32
C PRO A 108 -2.80 -6.64 -9.87
N LEU A 109 -3.98 -7.20 -9.56
CA LEU A 109 -4.33 -7.67 -8.21
C LEU A 109 -3.34 -8.68 -7.63
N LEU A 110 -2.63 -9.45 -8.46
CA LEU A 110 -1.60 -10.41 -8.03
C LEU A 110 -0.43 -9.74 -7.31
N LEU A 111 -0.12 -8.49 -7.67
CA LEU A 111 0.96 -7.71 -7.07
C LEU A 111 0.40 -6.71 -6.05
N MET A 112 -0.71 -6.06 -6.37
CA MET A 112 -1.32 -5.03 -5.55
C MET A 112 -1.83 -5.55 -4.21
N VAL A 113 -2.50 -6.71 -4.17
CA VAL A 113 -3.08 -7.22 -2.91
C VAL A 113 -1.98 -7.62 -1.91
N PRO A 114 -0.96 -8.42 -2.28
CA PRO A 114 0.15 -8.71 -1.38
C PRO A 114 0.93 -7.44 -1.00
N GLY A 115 1.12 -6.51 -1.94
CA GLY A 115 1.79 -5.23 -1.68
C GLY A 115 1.01 -4.34 -0.71
N ALA A 116 -0.31 -4.25 -0.84
CA ALA A 116 -1.18 -3.47 0.04
C ALA A 116 -1.17 -4.05 1.46
N ILE A 117 -1.36 -5.36 1.60
CA ILE A 117 -1.36 -5.98 2.93
C ILE A 117 0.06 -5.92 3.53
N GLY A 118 1.11 -6.10 2.73
CA GLY A 118 2.49 -5.92 3.15
C GLY A 118 2.78 -4.52 3.68
N ALA A 119 2.16 -3.47 3.11
CA ALA A 119 2.28 -2.10 3.60
C ALA A 119 1.69 -1.92 5.02
N GLU A 120 0.86 -2.86 5.50
CA GLU A 120 0.33 -2.82 6.86
C GLU A 120 1.22 -3.53 7.88
N PHE A 121 2.22 -4.30 7.44
CA PHE A 121 3.11 -5.10 8.29
C PHE A 121 4.28 -4.29 8.87
N ALA A 122 3.95 -3.19 9.55
CA ALA A 122 4.87 -2.32 10.29
C ALA A 122 5.03 -2.81 11.75
N PHE A 123 5.86 -3.83 11.96
CA PHE A 123 5.99 -4.54 13.25
C PHE A 123 7.36 -4.40 13.91
N LEU A 124 8.38 -3.88 13.21
CA LEU A 124 9.76 -3.89 13.70
C LEU A 124 10.14 -2.60 14.43
N LEU A 125 9.66 -1.45 13.97
CA LEU A 125 10.07 -0.15 14.48
C LEU A 125 8.93 0.60 15.20
N PRO A 126 9.25 1.42 16.22
CA PRO A 126 8.28 2.30 16.88
C PRO A 126 7.62 3.27 15.91
N THR A 127 8.38 3.74 14.92
CA THR A 127 7.97 4.79 13.98
C THR A 127 6.91 4.35 12.96
N GLY A 128 6.70 3.04 12.79
CA GLY A 128 5.82 2.51 11.74
C GLY A 128 4.35 2.81 11.97
N THR A 129 3.86 2.68 13.21
CA THR A 129 2.44 2.92 13.55
C THR A 129 2.26 3.63 14.89
N PRO A 130 1.19 4.44 15.05
CA PRO A 130 0.88 5.06 16.34
C PRO A 130 0.74 4.06 17.50
N SER A 131 0.21 2.86 17.23
CA SER A 131 0.13 1.78 18.23
C SER A 131 1.52 1.36 18.73
N ASN A 132 2.50 1.23 17.84
CA ASN A 132 3.87 0.91 18.22
C ASN A 132 4.51 2.03 19.05
N VAL A 133 4.27 3.30 18.68
CA VAL A 133 4.72 4.46 19.45
C VAL A 133 4.14 4.48 20.85
N VAL A 134 2.83 4.23 21.00
CA VAL A 134 2.14 4.22 22.30
C VAL A 134 2.67 3.09 23.20
N GLY A 135 2.97 1.91 22.63
CA GLY A 135 3.61 0.83 23.37
C GLY A 135 5.03 1.19 23.81
N PHE A 136 5.83 1.74 22.89
CA PHE A 136 7.22 2.14 23.14
C PHE A 136 7.33 3.28 24.16
N SER A 137 6.39 4.22 24.17
CA SER A 137 6.38 5.37 25.10
C SER A 137 6.13 4.99 26.56
N THR A 138 5.74 3.74 26.84
CA THR A 138 5.64 3.22 28.22
C THR A 138 6.99 3.10 28.91
N GLY A 139 8.11 3.12 28.17
CA GLY A 139 9.47 3.00 28.70
C GLY A 139 9.87 1.58 29.12
N HIS A 140 9.00 0.58 28.91
CA HIS A 140 9.25 -0.82 29.29
C HIS A 140 9.59 -1.72 28.09
N ILE A 141 9.59 -1.19 26.86
CA ILE A 141 9.79 -1.96 25.62
C ILE A 141 10.95 -1.34 24.85
N ASP A 142 12.02 -2.11 24.66
CA ASP A 142 13.13 -1.69 23.80
C ASP A 142 12.88 -2.04 22.33
N ILE A 143 13.57 -1.34 21.41
CA ILE A 143 13.52 -1.64 19.96
C ILE A 143 13.91 -3.10 19.69
N LYS A 144 14.84 -3.66 20.48
CA LYS A 144 15.26 -5.07 20.35
C LYS A 144 14.12 -6.03 20.63
N ASP A 145 13.24 -5.72 21.57
CA ASP A 145 12.10 -6.58 21.92
C ASP A 145 11.01 -6.49 20.85
N MET A 146 10.81 -5.29 20.30
CA MET A 146 9.95 -5.10 19.12
C MET A 146 10.44 -5.90 17.92
N ILE A 147 11.74 -5.86 17.59
CA ILE A 147 12.28 -6.64 16.47
C ILE A 147 12.14 -8.14 16.72
N LYS A 148 12.42 -8.63 17.94
CA LYS A 148 12.31 -10.05 18.30
C LYS A 148 10.89 -10.59 18.14
N VAL A 149 9.87 -9.80 18.43
CA VAL A 149 8.46 -10.20 18.31
C VAL A 149 7.92 -9.92 16.91
N GLY A 150 8.30 -8.77 16.34
CA GLY A 150 7.81 -8.28 15.06
C GLY A 150 8.35 -9.05 13.87
N LEU A 151 9.59 -9.56 13.93
CA LEU A 151 10.16 -10.33 12.82
C LEU A 151 9.43 -11.67 12.62
N PRO A 152 9.20 -12.52 13.66
CA PRO A 152 8.34 -13.69 13.54
C PRO A 152 6.93 -13.36 13.05
N LEU A 153 6.34 -12.28 13.54
CA LEU A 153 4.99 -11.86 13.13
C LEU A 153 4.94 -11.47 11.64
N LYS A 154 5.96 -10.75 11.17
CA LYS A 154 6.11 -10.38 9.76
C LYS A 154 6.26 -11.62 8.88
N VAL A 155 7.14 -12.55 9.28
CA VAL A 155 7.34 -13.81 8.56
C VAL A 155 6.04 -14.62 8.52
N ALA A 156 5.34 -14.75 9.66
CA ALA A 156 4.05 -15.43 9.72
C ALA A 156 3.00 -14.79 8.80
N GLY A 157 2.92 -13.45 8.77
CA GLY A 157 2.02 -12.71 7.87
C GLY A 157 2.34 -12.94 6.40
N VAL A 158 3.63 -12.90 6.02
CA VAL A 158 4.08 -13.18 4.64
C VAL A 158 3.73 -14.61 4.23
N VAL A 159 3.97 -15.59 5.11
CA VAL A 159 3.63 -17.00 4.86
C VAL A 159 2.12 -17.18 4.70
N LEU A 160 1.32 -16.55 5.56
CA LEU A 160 -0.14 -16.57 5.48
C LEU A 160 -0.65 -15.99 4.16
N ILE A 161 -0.16 -14.82 3.73
CA ILE A 161 -0.55 -14.23 2.43
C ILE A 161 -0.15 -15.14 1.28
N THR A 162 1.05 -15.71 1.33
CA THR A 162 1.55 -16.62 0.29
C THR A 162 0.67 -17.85 0.15
N ALA A 163 0.10 -18.36 1.24
CA ALA A 163 -0.84 -19.49 1.23
C ALA A 163 -2.28 -19.10 0.83
N LEU A 164 -2.75 -17.93 1.25
CA LEU A 164 -4.13 -17.49 1.04
C LEU A 164 -4.37 -16.91 -0.36
N MET A 165 -3.39 -16.26 -0.97
CA MET A 165 -3.57 -15.63 -2.28
C MET A 165 -3.85 -16.62 -3.42
N PRO A 166 -3.16 -17.78 -3.55
CA PRO A 166 -3.46 -18.77 -4.60
C PRO A 166 -4.80 -19.48 -4.40
N THR A 167 -5.34 -19.49 -3.17
CA THR A 167 -6.55 -20.23 -2.80
C THR A 167 -7.77 -19.31 -2.73
N LEU A 168 -7.82 -18.46 -1.70
CA LEU A 168 -8.90 -17.50 -1.47
C LEU A 168 -8.86 -16.37 -2.52
N GLY A 169 -7.66 -15.91 -2.89
CA GLY A 169 -7.52 -14.85 -3.89
C GLY A 169 -8.03 -15.27 -5.26
N ALA A 170 -7.74 -16.51 -5.69
CA ALA A 170 -8.27 -17.06 -6.93
C ALA A 170 -9.80 -17.23 -6.89
N TYR A 171 -10.37 -17.65 -5.76
CA TYR A 171 -11.81 -17.82 -5.58
C TYR A 171 -12.59 -16.49 -5.56
N VAL A 172 -12.05 -15.47 -4.87
CA VAL A 172 -12.73 -14.19 -4.67
C VAL A 172 -12.54 -13.25 -5.87
N PHE A 173 -11.33 -13.20 -6.42
CA PHE A 173 -10.97 -12.23 -7.46
C PHE A 173 -10.90 -12.82 -8.87
N GLY A 174 -11.12 -14.13 -9.04
CA GLY A 174 -11.13 -14.75 -10.36
C GLY A 174 -9.80 -14.63 -11.10
N THR A 175 -8.67 -14.62 -10.38
CA THR A 175 -7.34 -14.29 -10.94
C THR A 175 -6.77 -15.30 -11.95
N GLN A 176 -7.58 -16.27 -12.40
CA GLN A 176 -7.19 -17.25 -13.43
C GLN A 176 -7.39 -16.72 -14.85
N GLU A 177 -8.22 -15.70 -15.05
CA GLU A 177 -8.40 -15.05 -16.35
C GLU A 177 -7.66 -13.71 -16.38
N PHE A 178 -6.73 -13.55 -17.32
CA PHE A 178 -6.08 -12.28 -17.59
C PHE A 178 -7.09 -11.34 -18.23
N ILE A 179 -7.67 -10.42 -17.46
CA ILE A 179 -8.48 -9.32 -18.00
C ILE A 179 -7.54 -8.16 -18.27
N ALA A 180 -7.19 -7.98 -19.54
CA ALA A 180 -6.52 -6.77 -20.00
C ALA A 180 -7.46 -5.57 -19.81
N LEU A 181 -7.11 -4.69 -18.87
CA LEU A 181 -7.64 -3.31 -18.82
C LEU A 181 -6.69 -2.39 -19.59
#